data_AF-A0A497NKV3-F1
#
_entry.id   AF-A0A497NKV3-F1
#
_cell.length_a   1.000
_cell.length_b   1.000
_cell.length_c   1.000
_cell.angle_alpha   90.00
_cell.angle_beta   90.00
_cell.angle_gamma   90.00
#
_symmetry.space_group_name_H-M   'P 1'
#
loop_
_entity.id
_entity.type
_entity.pdbx_description
1 polymer ?
#
loop_
_entity_poly.entity_id
_entity_poly.type
_entity_poly.pdbx_seq_one_letter_code
_entity_poly.pdbx_strand_id
1 'polypeptide(L)' 'GCLKKGDPKRDIAVVNAAAAIIIGGKAEDFSYAIELAEESIENGSAYRKLKNLIKMYDGSNLAVLEGLELRYG' A
#
# COMPACT_ATOMS: atom_id res chain seq x y z
N GLY A 1 3.10 -2.13 6.50
CA GLY A 1 2.46 -3.46 6.64
C GLY A 1 3.40 -4.37 7.44
N CYS A 2 2.87 -5.37 8.13
CA CYS A 2 3.67 -6.24 9.02
C CYS A 2 4.56 -7.25 8.27
N LEU A 3 4.30 -7.45 6.97
CA LEU A 3 5.05 -8.37 6.12
C LEU A 3 6.44 -7.82 5.78
N LYS A 4 7.46 -8.68 5.89
CA LYS A 4 8.85 -8.36 5.57
C LYS A 4 9.09 -8.40 4.07
N LYS A 5 10.14 -7.72 3.60
CA LYS A 5 10.62 -7.82 2.22
C LYS A 5 10.99 -9.28 1.91
N GLY A 6 10.60 -9.79 0.75
CA GLY A 6 10.73 -11.22 0.41
C GLY A 6 9.50 -12.06 0.77
N ASP A 7 8.49 -11.48 1.43
CA ASP A 7 7.20 -12.14 1.58
C ASP A 7 6.43 -12.07 0.25
N PRO A 8 5.98 -13.21 -0.33
CA PRO A 8 5.35 -13.22 -1.64
C PRO A 8 4.11 -12.32 -1.76
N LYS A 9 3.34 -12.13 -0.67
CA LYS A 9 2.15 -11.26 -0.68
C LYS A 9 2.54 -9.79 -0.69
N ARG A 10 3.62 -9.43 0.00
CA ARG A 10 4.16 -8.06 -0.05
C ARG A 10 4.77 -7.78 -1.41
N ASP A 11 5.60 -8.69 -1.90
CA ASP A 11 6.38 -8.47 -3.12
C ASP A 11 5.48 -8.30 -4.35
N ILE A 12 4.39 -9.09 -4.47
CA ILE A 12 3.44 -8.91 -5.58
C ILE A 12 2.72 -7.55 -5.52
N ALA A 13 2.41 -7.06 -4.31
CA ALA A 13 1.79 -5.75 -4.13
C ALA A 13 2.76 -4.61 -4.50
N VAL A 14 4.04 -4.74 -4.12
CA VAL A 14 5.11 -3.79 -4.49
C VAL A 14 5.28 -3.72 -6.00
N VAL A 15 5.35 -4.87 -6.69
CA VAL A 15 5.52 -4.92 -8.15
C VAL A 15 4.33 -4.27 -8.88
N ASN A 16 3.10 -4.58 -8.45
CA ASN A 16 1.90 -3.96 -9.04
C ASN A 16 1.85 -2.44 -8.78
N ALA A 17 2.24 -2.00 -7.59
CA ALA A 17 2.32 -0.58 -7.25
C ALA A 17 3.39 0.14 -8.10
N ALA A 18 4.57 -0.47 -8.28
CA ALA A 18 5.63 0.07 -9.13
C ALA A 18 5.15 0.26 -10.58
N ALA A 19 4.45 -0.72 -11.15
CA ALA A 19 3.85 -0.58 -12.48
C ALA A 19 2.87 0.60 -12.56
N ALA A 20 2.01 0.75 -11.55
CA ALA A 20 1.07 1.88 -11.48
C ALA A 20 1.77 3.24 -11.31
N ILE A 21 2.88 3.30 -10.56
CA ILE A 21 3.70 4.51 -10.38
C ILE A 21 4.32 4.95 -11.71
N ILE A 22 4.85 4.02 -12.51
CA ILE A 22 5.41 4.30 -13.84
C ILE A 22 4.32 4.78 -14.79
N ILE A 23 3.20 4.05 -14.88
CA ILE A 23 2.06 4.44 -15.74
C ILE A 23 1.52 5.82 -15.33
N GLY A 24 1.56 6.13 -14.03
CA GLY A 24 1.19 7.44 -13.49
C GLY A 24 2.23 8.54 -13.69
N GLY A 25 3.34 8.29 -14.37
CA GLY A 25 4.39 9.26 -14.69
C GLY A 25 5.22 9.72 -13.49
N LYS A 26 5.26 8.94 -12.40
CA LYS A 26 5.99 9.29 -11.17
C LYS A 26 7.39 8.68 -11.07
N ALA A 27 7.73 7.75 -11.95
CA ALA A 27 9.04 7.14 -12.07
C ALA A 27 9.28 6.72 -13.54
N GLU A 28 10.53 6.75 -13.97
CA GLU A 28 10.92 6.41 -15.35
C GLU A 28 11.37 4.94 -15.50
N ASP A 29 11.65 4.26 -14.39
CA ASP A 29 12.09 2.87 -14.37
C ASP A 29 11.54 2.09 -13.16
N PHE A 30 11.64 0.77 -13.23
CA PHE A 30 11.15 -0.13 -12.18
C PHE A 30 11.99 -0.09 -10.90
N SER A 31 13.29 0.18 -10.99
CA SER A 31 14.15 0.22 -9.80
C SER A 31 13.68 1.33 -8.87
N TYR A 32 13.53 2.55 -9.39
CA TYR A 32 13.05 3.69 -8.63
C TYR A 32 11.57 3.54 -8.25
N ALA A 33 10.73 3.01 -9.13
CA ALA A 33 9.31 2.79 -8.83
C ALA A 33 9.09 1.76 -7.69
N ILE A 34 9.93 0.72 -7.60
CA ILE A 34 9.92 -0.25 -6.51
C ILE A 34 10.33 0.43 -5.20
N GLU A 35 11.38 1.24 -5.21
CA GLU A 35 11.80 2.00 -4.02
C GLU A 35 10.67 2.88 -3.49
N LEU A 36 10.00 3.64 -4.37
CA LEU A 36 8.85 4.47 -3.99
C LEU A 36 7.68 3.64 -3.43
N ALA A 37 7.40 2.48 -4.03
CA ALA A 37 6.35 1.58 -3.55
C ALA A 37 6.69 1.00 -2.16
N GLU A 38 7.92 0.52 -1.97
CA GLU A 38 8.40 0.03 -0.67
C GLU A 38 8.36 1.13 0.40
N GLU A 39 8.88 2.32 0.08
CA GLU A 39 8.88 3.47 0.99
C GLU A 39 7.46 3.83 1.44
N SER A 40 6.49 3.81 0.53
CA SER A 40 5.09 4.10 0.85
C SER A 40 4.48 3.12 1.87
N ILE A 41 4.94 1.87 1.89
CA ILE A 41 4.52 0.85 2.84
C ILE A 41 5.23 1.05 4.18
N GLU A 42 6.53 1.35 4.15
CA GLU A 42 7.41 1.43 5.32
C GLU A 42 7.16 2.69 6.14
N ASN A 43 6.98 3.84 5.49
CA ASN A 43 6.66 5.11 6.15
C ASN A 43 5.17 5.25 6.51
N GLY A 44 4.35 4.24 6.18
CA GLY A 44 2.93 4.19 6.49
C GLY A 44 2.04 5.07 5.61
N SER A 45 2.57 5.69 4.55
CA SER A 45 1.78 6.54 3.63
C SER A 45 0.68 5.77 2.92
N ALA A 46 0.96 4.55 2.45
CA ALA A 46 -0.03 3.69 1.79
C ALA A 46 -1.20 3.39 2.72
N TYR A 47 -0.90 3.06 3.98
CA TYR A 47 -1.92 2.77 4.99
C TYR A 47 -2.75 4.01 5.34
N ARG A 48 -2.10 5.18 5.49
CA ARG A 48 -2.78 6.46 5.70
C ARG A 48 -3.72 6.81 4.54
N LYS A 49 -3.29 6.54 3.30
CA LYS A 49 -4.12 6.75 2.11
C LYS A 49 -5.33 5.82 2.10
N LEU A 50 -5.19 4.56 2.49
CA LEU A 50 -6.30 3.62 2.66
C LEU A 50 -7.30 4.13 3.71
N LYS A 51 -6.83 4.57 4.89
CA LYS A 51 -7.70 5.17 5.92
C LYS A 51 -8.46 6.39 5.40
N ASN A 52 -7.78 7.27 4.68
CA ASN A 52 -8.40 8.46 4.10
C ASN A 52 -9.45 8.09 3.04
N LEU A 53 -9.18 7.07 2.22
CA LEU A 53 -10.13 6.57 1.23
C LEU A 53 -11.40 6.03 1.91
N ILE A 54 -11.24 5.22 2.95
CA ILE A 54 -12.37 4.68 3.74
C ILE A 54 -13.18 5.82 4.38
N LYS A 55 -12.53 6.88 4.85
CA LYS A 55 -13.23 8.04 5.42
C LYS A 55 -13.97 8.89 4.38
N MET A 56 -13.58 8.81 3.10
CA MET A 56 -14.11 9.66 2.03
C MET A 56 -15.44 9.14 1.48
N TYR A 57 -15.67 7.83 1.47
CA TYR A 57 -16.93 7.25 0.98
C TYR A 57 -18.02 7.30 2.04
N ASP A 58 -19.27 7.42 1.58
CA ASP A 58 -20.44 7.33 2.46
C ASP A 58 -20.74 5.86 2.79
N GLY A 59 -21.17 5.59 4.03
CA GLY A 59 -21.47 4.24 4.52
C GLY A 59 -20.26 3.35 4.83
N SER A 60 -19.01 3.82 4.63
CA SER A 60 -17.81 3.08 5.03
C SER A 60 -17.49 3.22 6.52
N ASN A 61 -16.90 2.19 7.10
CA ASN A 61 -16.61 2.10 8.52
C ASN A 61 -15.15 1.72 8.79
N LEU A 62 -14.39 2.63 9.41
CA LEU A 62 -12.99 2.41 9.75
C LEU A 62 -12.79 1.25 10.73
N ALA A 63 -13.76 0.96 11.59
CA ALA A 63 -13.70 -0.14 12.55
C ALA A 63 -13.61 -1.51 11.87
N VAL A 64 -14.08 -1.65 10.62
CA VAL A 64 -13.92 -2.90 9.84
C VAL A 64 -12.45 -3.13 9.51
N LEU A 65 -11.73 -2.09 9.09
CA LEU A 65 -10.29 -2.18 8.83
C LEU A 65 -9.53 -2.54 10.11
N GLU A 66 -9.84 -1.85 11.22
CA GLU A 66 -9.20 -2.09 12.52
C GLU A 66 -9.49 -3.53 13.02
N GLY A 67 -10.71 -4.03 12.82
CA GLY A 67 -11.07 -5.41 13.13
C GLY A 67 -10.35 -6.45 12.27
N LEU A 68 -10.12 -6.17 10.98
CA LEU A 68 -9.34 -7.05 10.10
C LEU A 68 -7.87 -7.07 10.51
N GLU A 69 -7.31 -5.94 10.94
CA GLU A 69 -5.94 -5.86 11.44
C GLU A 69 -5.75 -6.65 12.74
N LEU A 70 -6.71 -6.57 13.66
CA LEU A 70 -6.66 -7.39 14.88
C LEU A 70 -6.71 -8.90 14.58
N ARG A 71 -7.37 -9.31 13.48
CA ARG A 71 -7.55 -10.71 13.13
C ARG A 71 -6.41 -11.28 12.28
N TYR A 72 -5.86 -10.49 11.35
CA TYR A 72 -4.93 -10.96 10.31
C TYR A 72 -3.64 -10.15 10.21
N GLY A 73 -3.50 -9.06 10.98
CA GLY A 73 -2.34 -8.18 10.97
C GLY A 73 -1.10 -8.77 11.60
#